data_AF-A0A426ZUG2-F1
#
_entry.id   AF-A0A426ZUG2-F1
#
_cell.length_a   1.000
_cell.length_b   1.000
_cell.length_c   1.000
_cell.angle_alpha   90.00
_cell.angle_beta   90.00
_cell.angle_gamma   90.00
#
_symmetry.space_group_name_H-M   'P 1'
#
loop_
_entity.id
_entity.type
_entity.pdbx_description
1 polymer ?
#
loop_
_entity_poly.entity_id
_entity_poly.type
_entity_poly.pdbx_seq_one_letter_code
_entity_poly.pdbx_strand_id
1 'polypeptide(L)'
;MEVSLMSSIRCSSFSLPPTWKPPVSILARPALLSLRSSSLCPLGPLSSSRDLLPRRHGGRRVTVMSMEAGIGVMGTKLGMMTYFEPDGTVVPVTIVGFREGNIVTQVKTAATDGYDAVQVGYRRVRDRKLTKPELGHLEKAGAIPMRHLQEFRLQSLDSFEPGQRLVVEDIFKEGDLVDVSGDSIGKGFQGIVLLLS
;
A
#
# COMPACT_ATOMS: atom_id res chain seq x y z
N MET A 1 4.12 7.50 16.84
CA MET A 1 4.26 6.48 15.79
C MET A 1 2.89 5.87 15.57
N GLU A 2 2.35 6.07 14.39
CA GLU A 2 1.18 5.32 13.93
C GLU A 2 1.70 4.01 13.33
N VAL A 3 0.99 2.95 13.64
CA VAL A 3 1.40 1.57 13.39
C VAL A 3 0.28 0.94 12.59
N SER A 4 0.58 0.46 11.40
CA SER A 4 -0.35 -0.35 10.62
C SER A 4 -0.06 -1.81 10.94
N LEU A 5 -1.04 -2.46 11.57
CA LEU A 5 -1.03 -3.86 11.92
C LEU A 5 -1.77 -4.64 10.83
N MET A 6 -1.14 -5.67 10.31
CA MET A 6 -1.73 -6.54 9.30
C MET A 6 -1.79 -7.97 9.86
N SER A 7 -2.96 -8.60 9.80
CA SER A 7 -3.10 -10.01 10.13
C SER A 7 -2.51 -10.84 8.99
N SER A 8 -1.38 -11.49 9.26
CA SER A 8 -0.67 -12.32 8.29
C SER A 8 -1.29 -13.72 8.31
N ILE A 9 -2.34 -13.96 7.52
CA ILE A 9 -2.76 -15.32 7.21
C ILE A 9 -1.72 -15.88 6.24
N ARG A 10 -0.63 -16.43 6.78
CA ARG A 10 0.33 -17.21 5.99
C ARG A 10 -0.39 -18.45 5.47
N CYS A 11 -0.77 -18.42 4.21
CA CYS A 11 -1.12 -19.62 3.45
C CYS A 11 0.04 -20.61 3.54
N SER A 12 -0.17 -21.68 4.32
CA SER A 12 0.67 -22.86 4.36
C SER A 12 0.79 -23.45 2.96
N SER A 13 1.99 -23.35 2.38
CA SER A 13 2.59 -24.31 1.44
C SER A 13 1.61 -25.10 0.57
N PHE A 14 1.16 -24.50 -0.53
CA PHE A 14 0.51 -25.21 -1.62
C PHE A 14 1.58 -25.94 -2.46
N SER A 15 1.65 -27.25 -2.29
CA SER A 15 2.50 -28.17 -3.06
C SER A 15 2.07 -28.21 -4.53
N LEU A 16 2.98 -27.86 -5.44
CA LEU A 16 2.81 -28.00 -6.89
C LEU A 16 2.90 -29.48 -7.32
N PRO A 17 2.00 -30.01 -8.15
CA PRO A 17 2.26 -31.24 -8.89
C PRO A 17 3.07 -30.96 -10.18
N PRO A 18 3.91 -31.92 -10.62
CA PRO A 18 4.80 -31.73 -11.74
C PRO A 18 4.18 -32.15 -13.08
N THR A 19 4.75 -31.59 -14.15
CA THR A 19 4.69 -32.03 -15.57
C THR A 19 3.53 -31.54 -16.44
N TRP A 20 3.85 -30.62 -17.36
CA TRP A 20 3.39 -30.74 -18.77
C TRP A 20 4.37 -30.04 -19.73
N LYS A 21 4.90 -30.81 -20.68
CA LYS A 21 5.59 -30.47 -21.94
C LYS A 21 4.99 -31.38 -23.02
N PRO A 22 5.15 -31.18 -24.34
CA PRO A 22 5.50 -30.01 -25.17
C PRO A 22 4.45 -29.93 -26.36
N PRO A 23 4.71 -29.66 -27.68
CA PRO A 23 5.91 -29.81 -28.51
C PRO A 23 6.39 -28.55 -29.26
N VAL A 24 7.68 -28.61 -29.60
CA VAL A 24 8.42 -27.72 -30.50
C VAL A 24 8.45 -28.36 -31.87
N SER A 25 8.16 -27.60 -32.93
CA SER A 25 8.58 -27.87 -34.32
C SER A 25 8.03 -26.78 -35.24
N ILE A 26 8.66 -26.22 -36.27
CA ILE A 26 9.99 -26.29 -36.91
C ILE A 26 9.86 -25.38 -38.18
N LEU A 27 11.00 -24.98 -38.77
CA LEU A 27 11.21 -24.31 -40.08
C LEU A 27 11.03 -22.78 -40.12
N ALA A 28 12.04 -21.92 -40.27
CA ALA A 28 13.21 -21.82 -41.15
C ALA A 28 13.01 -20.93 -42.39
N ARG A 29 13.87 -19.89 -42.46
CA ARG A 29 14.51 -19.25 -43.65
C ARG A 29 13.66 -18.30 -44.54
N PRO A 30 14.30 -17.46 -45.38
CA PRO A 30 15.28 -16.39 -45.06
C PRO A 30 15.06 -15.08 -45.88
N ALA A 31 15.85 -14.05 -45.55
CA ALA A 31 16.38 -12.94 -46.38
C ALA A 31 15.60 -12.40 -47.62
N LEU A 32 15.41 -11.07 -47.70
CA LEU A 32 16.02 -10.28 -48.80
C LEU A 32 16.02 -8.76 -48.52
N LEU A 33 17.12 -8.12 -48.92
CA LEU A 33 17.29 -6.67 -49.07
C LEU A 33 16.30 -6.07 -50.08
N SER A 34 15.96 -4.79 -49.92
CA SER A 34 15.87 -3.88 -51.06
C SER A 34 15.82 -2.41 -50.60
N LEU A 35 16.75 -1.63 -51.15
CA LEU A 35 16.83 -0.18 -51.10
C LEU A 35 15.58 0.50 -51.68
N ARG A 36 15.27 1.70 -51.19
CA ARG A 36 14.71 2.86 -51.92
C ARG A 36 14.74 4.06 -50.97
N SER A 37 15.71 4.96 -51.16
CA SER A 37 15.62 6.17 -51.98
C SER A 37 14.93 7.33 -51.24
N SER A 38 15.77 8.23 -50.73
CA SER A 38 15.74 9.66 -51.01
C SER A 38 14.37 10.32 -51.15
N SER A 39 13.89 10.94 -50.09
CA SER A 39 13.06 12.14 -50.21
C SER A 39 13.45 13.13 -49.12
N LEU A 40 14.02 14.23 -49.60
CA LEU A 40 14.29 15.48 -48.89
C LEU A 40 13.11 15.86 -47.98
N CYS A 41 13.40 16.12 -46.70
CA CYS A 41 12.50 16.89 -45.85
C CYS A 41 13.18 18.24 -45.56
N PRO A 42 12.52 19.36 -45.89
CA PRO A 42 13.10 20.69 -45.79
C PRO A 42 13.24 21.17 -44.34
N LEU A 43 14.31 21.93 -44.12
CA LEU A 43 14.55 22.75 -42.92
C LEU A 43 13.43 23.79 -42.78
N GLY A 44 12.75 23.76 -41.64
CA GLY A 44 11.71 24.70 -41.20
C GLY A 44 11.74 24.83 -39.67
N PRO A 45 11.17 25.91 -39.10
CA PRO A 45 11.91 26.78 -38.20
C PRO A 45 11.96 26.32 -36.75
N LEU A 46 13.02 26.81 -36.10
CA LEU A 46 13.27 26.83 -34.66
C LEU A 46 12.08 27.48 -33.93
N SER A 47 11.08 26.68 -33.55
CA SER A 47 10.05 27.09 -32.60
C SER A 47 10.49 26.66 -31.21
N SER A 48 10.67 27.67 -30.36
CA SER A 48 10.91 27.55 -28.93
C SER A 48 9.67 26.92 -28.27
N SER A 49 9.55 25.60 -28.36
CA SER A 49 8.70 24.83 -27.47
C SER A 49 9.43 24.76 -26.14
N ARG A 50 9.14 25.72 -25.26
CA ARG A 50 9.34 25.53 -23.83
C ARG A 50 8.43 24.37 -23.46
N ASP A 51 8.97 23.16 -23.49
CA ASP A 51 8.37 22.01 -22.86
C ASP A 51 8.15 22.39 -21.40
N LEU A 52 6.90 22.78 -21.10
CA LEU A 52 6.41 22.86 -19.75
C LEU A 52 6.36 21.43 -19.26
N LEU A 53 7.51 20.95 -18.76
CA LEU A 53 7.57 19.80 -17.88
C LEU A 53 6.44 20.01 -16.85
N PRO A 54 5.47 19.09 -16.75
CA PRO A 54 4.44 19.21 -15.74
C PRO A 54 5.18 19.30 -14.41
N ARG A 55 4.97 20.41 -13.71
CA ARG A 55 5.50 20.60 -12.36
C ARG A 55 5.04 19.38 -11.57
N ARG A 56 5.98 18.50 -11.24
CA ARG A 56 5.78 17.41 -10.29
C ARG A 56 5.35 18.06 -8.98
N HIS A 57 4.05 18.24 -8.80
CA HIS A 57 3.50 18.41 -7.47
C HIS A 57 3.98 17.20 -6.69
N GLY A 58 4.61 17.46 -5.54
CA GLY A 58 5.18 16.45 -4.67
C GLY A 58 4.11 15.43 -4.30
N GLY A 59 4.00 14.40 -5.12
CA GLY A 59 3.17 13.25 -4.85
C GLY A 59 3.73 12.63 -3.59
N ARG A 60 2.86 12.47 -2.59
CA ARG A 60 3.02 11.46 -1.55
C ARG A 60 3.55 10.21 -2.26
N ARG A 61 4.77 9.82 -1.93
CA ARG A 61 5.39 8.60 -2.45
C ARG A 61 4.43 7.48 -2.06
N VAL A 62 3.60 7.05 -3.01
CA VAL A 62 2.73 5.89 -2.82
C VAL A 62 3.71 4.74 -2.67
N THR A 63 3.94 4.34 -1.43
CA THR A 63 4.71 3.13 -1.11
C THR A 63 4.07 2.03 -1.94
N VAL A 64 4.83 1.45 -2.86
CA VAL A 64 4.39 0.29 -3.63
C VAL A 64 4.19 -0.83 -2.61
N MET A 65 2.95 -0.99 -2.15
CA MET A 65 2.60 -2.06 -1.22
C MET A 65 2.62 -3.36 -2.02
N SER A 66 3.40 -4.32 -1.52
CA SER A 66 3.36 -5.70 -2.02
C SER A 66 1.95 -6.25 -1.78
N MET A 67 1.50 -7.26 -2.54
CA MET A 67 0.19 -7.87 -2.28
C MET A 67 0.09 -8.32 -0.83
N GLU A 68 -1.02 -7.98 -0.18
CA GLU A 68 -1.23 -8.25 1.23
C GLU A 68 -2.16 -9.45 1.39
N ALA A 69 -1.90 -10.26 2.41
CA ALA A 69 -2.65 -11.49 2.66
C ALA A 69 -4.03 -11.23 3.28
N GLY A 70 -4.26 -10.05 3.86
CA GLY A 70 -5.48 -9.71 4.57
C GLY A 70 -5.60 -8.21 4.85
N ILE A 71 -6.70 -7.82 5.50
CA ILE A 71 -6.98 -6.41 5.79
C ILE A 71 -6.14 -5.96 6.98
N GLY A 72 -5.46 -4.82 6.82
CA GLY A 72 -4.77 -4.16 7.92
C GLY A 72 -5.65 -3.18 8.68
N VAL A 73 -5.29 -2.96 9.94
CA VAL A 73 -5.83 -1.91 10.78
C VAL A 73 -4.73 -0.93 11.15
N MET A 74 -5.07 0.33 11.30
CA MET A 74 -4.14 1.32 11.84
C MET A 74 -4.38 1.51 13.34
N GLY A 75 -3.28 1.72 14.07
CA GLY A 75 -3.25 1.94 15.51
C GLY A 75 -2.16 2.94 15.87
N THR A 76 -2.06 3.28 17.15
CA THR A 76 -1.03 4.16 17.68
C THR A 76 -0.25 3.44 18.76
N LYS A 77 1.07 3.41 18.64
CA LYS A 77 1.94 2.87 19.70
C LYS A 77 1.81 3.75 20.94
N LEU A 78 1.30 3.18 22.04
CA LEU A 78 1.16 3.89 23.32
C LEU A 78 2.45 3.75 24.15
N GLY A 79 3.05 2.57 24.15
CA GLY A 79 4.24 2.28 24.93
C GLY A 79 4.64 0.82 24.88
N MET A 80 5.62 0.48 25.71
CA MET A 80 6.06 -0.90 25.95
C MET A 80 5.95 -1.19 27.43
N MET A 81 5.54 -2.39 27.78
CA MET A 81 5.42 -2.85 29.15
C MET A 81 5.90 -4.29 29.25
N THR A 82 5.98 -4.77 30.48
CA THR A 82 6.34 -6.16 30.77
C THR A 82 5.09 -6.90 31.20
N TYR A 83 4.81 -8.04 30.56
CA TYR A 83 3.74 -8.96 30.91
C TYR A 83 4.33 -10.17 31.62
N PHE A 84 3.67 -10.59 32.70
CA PHE A 84 4.06 -11.76 33.48
C PHE A 84 3.07 -12.89 33.20
N GLU A 85 3.59 -14.01 32.70
CA GLU A 85 2.83 -15.23 32.52
C GLU A 85 2.66 -15.97 33.86
N PRO A 86 1.63 -16.82 34.01
CA PRO A 86 1.41 -17.58 35.24
C PRO A 86 2.60 -18.49 35.61
N ASP A 87 3.42 -18.88 34.64
CA ASP A 87 4.62 -19.70 34.82
C ASP A 87 5.82 -18.90 35.36
N GLY A 88 5.68 -17.60 35.55
CA GLY A 88 6.75 -16.70 36.01
C GLY A 88 7.66 -16.16 34.89
N THR A 89 7.38 -16.53 33.63
CA THR A 89 8.08 -15.99 32.45
C THR A 89 7.75 -14.51 32.25
N VAL A 90 8.77 -13.74 31.89
CA VAL A 90 8.70 -12.30 31.70
C VAL A 90 8.75 -11.98 30.20
N VAL A 91 7.66 -11.47 29.64
CA VAL A 91 7.54 -11.17 28.20
C VAL A 91 7.44 -9.66 27.97
N PRO A 92 8.34 -9.03 27.20
CA PRO A 92 8.20 -7.63 26.82
C PRO A 92 7.13 -7.48 25.74
N VAL A 93 6.09 -6.71 26.04
CA VAL A 93 4.95 -6.49 25.14
C VAL A 93 4.81 -5.03 24.75
N THR A 94 4.34 -4.77 23.53
CA THR A 94 4.03 -3.42 23.05
C THR A 94 2.53 -3.19 23.11
N ILE A 95 2.12 -2.08 23.74
CA ILE A 95 0.71 -1.68 23.78
C ILE A 95 0.40 -0.83 22.55
N VAL A 96 -0.49 -1.34 21.71
CA VAL A 96 -1.06 -0.59 20.58
C VAL A 96 -2.46 -0.14 20.95
N GLY A 97 -2.66 1.17 20.97
CA GLY A 97 -3.95 1.79 21.25
C GLY A 97 -4.68 2.13 19.96
N PHE A 98 -5.96 1.81 19.92
CA PHE A 98 -6.86 2.21 18.85
C PHE A 98 -7.65 3.45 19.26
N ARG A 99 -7.80 4.39 18.34
CA ARG A 99 -8.68 5.56 18.49
C ARG A 99 -9.90 5.39 17.61
N GLU A 100 -10.87 6.28 17.75
CA GLU A 100 -11.98 6.38 16.79
C GLU A 100 -11.42 6.54 15.37
N GLY A 101 -11.73 5.56 14.52
CA GLY A 101 -11.21 5.40 13.17
C GLY A 101 -11.46 3.99 12.64
N ASN A 102 -10.68 3.59 11.62
CA ASN A 102 -10.72 2.29 10.97
C ASN A 102 -11.99 2.10 10.15
N ILE A 103 -12.33 3.11 9.35
CA ILE A 103 -13.49 3.10 8.47
C ILE A 103 -12.99 2.96 7.04
N VAL A 104 -13.61 2.10 6.26
CA VAL A 104 -13.35 1.98 4.83
C VAL A 104 -13.84 3.24 4.13
N THR A 105 -12.98 3.95 3.43
CA THR A 105 -13.33 5.20 2.72
C THR A 105 -13.60 4.95 1.24
N GLN A 106 -12.79 4.12 0.60
CA GLN A 106 -12.91 3.86 -0.84
C GLN A 106 -12.51 2.43 -1.15
N VAL A 107 -13.25 1.78 -2.03
CA VAL A 107 -12.89 0.49 -2.63
C VAL A 107 -12.44 0.77 -4.07
N LYS A 108 -11.23 0.33 -4.40
CA LYS A 108 -10.62 0.43 -5.73
C LYS A 108 -10.67 -0.94 -6.39
N THR A 109 -11.17 -0.97 -7.61
CA THR A 109 -11.31 -2.20 -8.40
C THR A 109 -10.40 -2.14 -9.63
N ALA A 110 -9.98 -3.30 -10.12
CA ALA A 110 -9.15 -3.42 -11.32
C ALA A 110 -9.72 -2.69 -12.55
N ALA A 111 -11.05 -2.61 -12.68
CA ALA A 111 -11.71 -1.92 -13.79
C ALA A 111 -11.56 -0.38 -13.74
N THR A 112 -11.46 0.20 -12.54
CA THR A 112 -11.42 1.67 -12.36
C THR A 112 -9.99 2.16 -12.19
N ASP A 113 -9.21 1.49 -11.33
CA ASP A 113 -7.89 1.95 -10.87
C ASP A 113 -6.73 1.05 -11.32
N GLY A 114 -7.02 -0.08 -11.96
CA GLY A 114 -6.01 -1.03 -12.46
C GLY A 114 -5.43 -1.99 -11.43
N TYR A 115 -5.94 -1.97 -10.18
CA TYR A 115 -5.62 -2.94 -9.14
C TYR A 115 -6.73 -2.96 -8.08
N ASP A 116 -6.77 -4.06 -7.33
CA ASP A 116 -7.73 -4.27 -6.26
C ASP A 116 -7.14 -3.82 -4.91
N ALA A 117 -7.78 -2.83 -4.30
CA ALA A 117 -7.35 -2.30 -3.01
C ALA A 117 -8.50 -1.67 -2.22
N VAL A 118 -8.38 -1.72 -0.90
CA VAL A 118 -9.30 -1.08 0.05
C VAL A 118 -8.59 0.05 0.76
N GLN A 119 -9.14 1.26 0.69
CA GLN A 119 -8.65 2.41 1.43
C GLN A 119 -9.34 2.46 2.80
N VAL A 120 -8.55 2.53 3.85
CA VAL A 120 -8.99 2.63 5.24
C VAL A 120 -8.50 3.95 5.83
N GLY A 121 -9.39 4.62 6.55
CA GLY A 121 -9.09 5.84 7.28
C GLY A 121 -8.87 5.62 8.76
N TYR A 122 -7.96 6.41 9.36
CA TYR A 122 -7.64 6.38 10.78
C TYR A 122 -7.49 7.78 11.35
N ARG A 123 -7.75 7.86 12.67
CA ARG A 123 -7.64 9.04 13.52
C ARG A 123 -8.62 10.15 13.13
N ARG A 124 -9.74 10.21 13.85
CA ARG A 124 -10.69 11.31 13.79
C ARG A 124 -10.04 12.66 14.08
N VAL A 125 -10.39 13.67 13.28
CA VAL A 125 -9.94 15.05 13.42
C VAL A 125 -11.12 16.01 13.21
N ARG A 126 -11.04 17.23 13.77
CA ARG A 126 -12.02 18.30 13.51
C ARG A 126 -11.91 18.79 12.06
N ASP A 127 -13.04 19.09 11.43
CA ASP A 127 -13.18 19.50 10.02
C ASP A 127 -12.23 20.64 9.63
N ARG A 128 -12.05 21.62 10.52
CA ARG A 128 -11.17 22.78 10.30
C ARG A 128 -9.70 22.44 10.06
N LYS A 129 -9.25 21.24 10.44
CA LYS A 129 -7.85 20.82 10.24
C LYS A 129 -7.64 20.05 8.93
N LEU A 130 -8.71 19.67 8.25
CA LEU A 130 -8.62 19.01 6.95
C LEU A 130 -8.70 20.03 5.83
N THR A 131 -8.10 19.69 4.70
CA THR A 131 -8.23 20.50 3.49
C THR A 131 -9.57 20.22 2.80
N LYS A 132 -10.10 21.21 2.08
CA LYS A 132 -11.38 21.06 1.34
C LYS A 132 -11.47 19.80 0.44
N PRO A 133 -10.44 19.41 -0.33
CA PRO A 133 -10.51 18.19 -1.15
C PRO A 133 -10.56 16.90 -0.31
N GLU A 134 -9.85 16.84 0.81
CA GLU A 134 -9.89 15.67 1.71
C GLU A 134 -11.28 15.53 2.35
N LEU A 135 -11.87 16.66 2.74
CA LEU A 135 -13.20 16.71 3.32
C LEU A 135 -14.25 16.19 2.33
N GLY A 136 -14.23 16.69 1.09
CA GLY A 136 -15.14 16.22 0.03
C GLY A 136 -14.93 14.75 -0.37
N HIS A 137 -13.72 14.21 -0.20
CA HIS A 137 -13.46 12.78 -0.41
C HIS A 137 -14.13 11.92 0.67
N LEU A 138 -14.03 12.34 1.93
CA LEU A 138 -14.62 11.62 3.07
C LEU A 138 -16.14 11.73 3.10
N GLU A 139 -16.70 12.88 2.71
CA GLU A 139 -18.15 13.09 2.59
C GLU A 139 -18.80 12.15 1.58
N LYS A 140 -18.12 11.86 0.45
CA LYS A 140 -18.61 10.91 -0.56
C LYS A 140 -18.78 9.50 0.00
N ALA A 141 -17.92 9.12 0.94
CA ALA A 141 -17.97 7.82 1.61
C ALA A 141 -18.89 7.82 2.85
N GLY A 142 -19.48 8.96 3.22
CA GLY A 142 -20.20 9.12 4.48
C GLY A 142 -19.31 8.94 5.72
N ALA A 143 -17.99 9.05 5.56
CA ALA A 143 -17.03 8.76 6.61
C ALA A 143 -16.74 10.00 7.47
N ILE A 144 -16.37 9.74 8.73
CA ILE A 144 -15.95 10.79 9.67
C ILE A 144 -14.68 11.48 9.14
N PRO A 145 -14.47 12.78 9.39
CA PRO A 145 -13.20 13.47 9.11
C PRO A 145 -12.00 12.75 9.76
N MET A 146 -11.13 12.16 8.94
CA MET A 146 -9.96 11.37 9.35
C MET A 146 -8.67 11.95 8.75
N ARG A 147 -7.55 11.78 9.46
CA ARG A 147 -6.26 12.37 9.04
C ARG A 147 -5.41 11.43 8.19
N HIS A 148 -5.42 10.14 8.53
CA HIS A 148 -4.56 9.15 7.90
C HIS A 148 -5.41 8.28 7.01
N LEU A 149 -5.01 8.12 5.76
CA LEU A 149 -5.60 7.23 4.77
C LEU A 149 -4.49 6.30 4.31
N GLN A 150 -4.72 5.00 4.39
CA GLN A 150 -3.85 3.98 3.84
C GLN A 150 -4.64 3.02 2.98
N GLU A 151 -3.96 2.40 2.03
CA GLU A 151 -4.54 1.48 1.07
C GLU A 151 -3.96 0.10 1.33
N PHE A 152 -4.83 -0.89 1.44
CA PHE A 152 -4.45 -2.28 1.59
C PHE A 152 -4.79 -3.03 0.30
N ARG A 153 -3.81 -3.76 -0.27
CA ARG A 153 -3.96 -4.41 -1.57
C ARG A 153 -4.37 -5.86 -1.39
N LEU A 154 -5.55 -6.21 -1.89
CA LEU A 154 -6.17 -7.52 -1.66
C LEU A 154 -6.41 -8.25 -2.99
N GLN A 155 -6.45 -9.59 -2.94
CA GLN A 155 -6.80 -10.42 -4.10
C GLN A 155 -8.31 -10.60 -4.29
N SER A 156 -9.11 -10.37 -3.25
CA SER A 156 -10.57 -10.49 -3.29
C SER A 156 -11.20 -9.35 -2.48
N LEU A 157 -12.18 -8.65 -3.07
CA LEU A 157 -12.79 -7.43 -2.54
C LEU A 157 -14.24 -7.62 -2.07
N ASP A 158 -14.75 -8.84 -2.13
CA ASP A 158 -16.20 -9.13 -2.16
C ASP A 158 -16.94 -8.82 -0.84
N SER A 159 -16.23 -8.44 0.22
CA SER A 159 -16.78 -8.25 1.57
C SER A 159 -16.73 -6.80 2.08
N PHE A 160 -16.36 -5.82 1.25
CA PHE A 160 -16.13 -4.44 1.71
C PHE A 160 -17.02 -3.41 1.03
N GLU A 161 -17.73 -2.65 1.86
CA GLU A 161 -18.49 -1.49 1.44
C GLU A 161 -17.87 -0.19 2.00
N PRO A 162 -17.92 0.92 1.24
CA PRO A 162 -17.50 2.22 1.76
C PRO A 162 -18.38 2.63 2.95
N GLY A 163 -17.76 3.13 4.01
CA GLY A 163 -18.43 3.50 5.27
C GLY A 163 -18.46 2.36 6.30
N GLN A 164 -18.07 1.14 5.94
CA GLN A 164 -17.97 0.03 6.88
C GLN A 164 -16.88 0.29 7.92
N ARG A 165 -17.22 0.06 9.19
CA ARG A 165 -16.27 0.12 10.30
C ARG A 165 -15.61 -1.24 10.51
N LEU A 166 -14.28 -1.25 10.56
CA LEU A 166 -13.48 -2.43 10.86
C LEU A 166 -13.27 -2.53 12.38
N VAL A 167 -13.76 -3.61 12.96
CA VAL A 167 -13.58 -3.91 14.38
C VAL A 167 -12.33 -4.77 14.54
N VAL A 168 -11.45 -4.38 15.45
CA VAL A 168 -10.14 -5.05 15.65
C VAL A 168 -10.32 -6.47 16.19
N GLU A 169 -11.30 -6.68 17.07
CA GLU A 169 -11.59 -7.97 17.72
C GLU A 169 -12.00 -9.05 16.72
N ASP A 170 -12.67 -8.67 15.62
CA ASP A 170 -13.10 -9.62 14.58
C ASP A 170 -11.94 -10.03 13.66
N ILE A 171 -10.91 -9.17 13.55
CA ILE A 171 -9.79 -9.33 12.62
C ILE A 171 -8.63 -10.08 13.27
N PHE A 172 -8.36 -9.81 14.56
CA PHE A 172 -7.22 -10.40 15.27
C PHE A 172 -7.70 -11.32 16.38
N LYS A 173 -7.27 -12.58 16.33
CA LYS A 173 -7.48 -13.56 17.40
C LYS A 173 -6.19 -13.73 18.20
N GLU A 174 -6.35 -14.19 19.43
CA GLU A 174 -5.22 -14.48 20.30
C GLU A 174 -4.33 -15.57 19.66
N GLY A 175 -3.03 -15.28 19.55
CA GLY A 175 -2.04 -16.19 18.94
C GLY A 175 -1.77 -15.97 17.45
N ASP A 176 -2.47 -15.04 16.78
CA ASP A 176 -2.23 -14.74 15.38
C ASP A 176 -0.89 -14.02 15.15
N LEU A 177 -0.23 -14.38 14.05
CA LEU A 177 0.98 -13.68 13.60
C LEU A 177 0.60 -12.39 12.87
N VAL A 178 1.14 -11.28 13.35
CA VAL A 178 0.86 -9.95 12.80
C VAL A 178 2.13 -9.31 12.24
N ASP A 179 2.00 -8.73 11.06
CA ASP A 179 3.05 -7.92 10.44
C ASP A 179 2.80 -6.45 10.78
N VAL A 180 3.85 -5.79 11.29
CA VAL A 180 3.77 -4.45 11.85
C VAL A 180 4.61 -3.49 11.01
N SER A 181 3.98 -2.47 10.44
CA SER A 181 4.67 -1.41 9.71
C SER A 181 4.44 -0.06 10.37
N GLY A 182 5.45 0.81 10.34
CA GLY A 182 5.36 2.15 10.90
C GLY A 182 6.63 2.95 10.65
N ASP A 183 6.52 4.26 10.84
CA ASP A 183 7.67 5.15 10.72
C ASP A 183 8.64 4.91 11.87
N SER A 184 9.92 4.70 11.55
CA SER A 184 10.99 4.55 12.54
C SER A 184 11.48 5.90 13.06
N ILE A 185 12.22 5.90 14.18
CA ILE A 185 12.84 7.13 14.70
C ILE A 185 13.96 7.53 13.76
N GLY A 186 13.80 8.66 13.08
CA GLY A 186 14.88 9.28 12.31
C GLY A 186 15.98 9.77 13.26
N LYS A 187 17.18 9.19 13.18
CA LYS A 187 18.33 9.55 14.03
C LYS A 187 19.10 10.80 13.54
N GLY A 188 18.65 11.46 12.48
CA GLY A 188 19.31 12.64 11.91
C GLY A 188 20.51 12.32 11.00
N PHE A 189 21.42 13.29 10.80
CA PHE A 189 22.65 13.09 10.04
C PHE A 189 23.65 12.27 10.86
N GLN A 190 23.81 11.00 10.52
CA GLN A 190 24.72 10.08 11.20
C GLN A 190 26.01 9.89 10.40
N GLY A 191 27.14 9.79 11.11
CA GLY A 191 28.41 9.38 10.51
C GLY A 191 28.38 7.93 10.04
N ILE A 192 29.31 7.57 9.15
CA ILE A 192 29.37 6.26 8.47
C ILE A 192 29.31 5.07 9.46
N VAL A 193 30.01 5.18 10.59
CA VAL A 193 30.08 4.10 11.60
C VAL A 193 28.70 3.77 12.20
N LEU A 194 27.86 4.78 12.45
CA LEU A 194 26.55 4.61 13.08
C LEU A 194 25.45 4.16 12.11
N LEU A 195 25.68 4.28 10.79
CA LEU A 195 24.75 3.84 9.76
C LEU A 195 24.95 2.36 9.38
N LEU A 196 26.20 1.89 9.46
CA LEU A 196 26.60 0.54 9.05
C LEU A 196 26.67 -0.47 10.21
N SER A 197 26.52 0.00 11.46
CA SER A 197 26.41 -0.85 12.65
C SER A 197 24.95 -1.10 13.00
#